data_AF-A0A8S1UWE2-F1
#
_entry.id   AF-A0A8S1UWE2-F1
#
_cell.length_a   1.000
_cell.length_b   1.000
_cell.length_c   1.000
_cell.angle_alpha   90.00
_cell.angle_beta   90.00
_cell.angle_gamma   90.00
#
_symmetry.space_group_name_H-M   'P 1'
#
loop_
_entity.id
_entity.type
_entity.pdbx_description
1 polymer ?
#
loop_
_entity_poly.entity_id
_entity_poly.type
_entity_poly.pdbx_seq_one_letter_code
_entity_poly.pdbx_strand_id
1 'polypeptide(L)'
;MARNAEKAKAMLSRWYRLKRDIRNTTDGKYKSIPKVQECVNLQECELERQEVLKVVSKLVSDIQNAGLGEHRIRELNDEINKVIQELRCWEDRIKELGGPDYRRLSAKIYDTQGIELTGKEGYRYFGAAKDLPGVRELFFSEPPSEPKKSRTELYKNISYNYYGSQNQELQEILEEEKELERIAQEKELQRFIQDNQELVKDFNTREEILNFIKYEIDKRDDVLKRMEEEKQQHSDSEEYEQDQLEQRKQELIRQYYAPEKIHSQYVTTVEKDADLESFIRGNMAK
;
A
#
# COMPACT_ATOMS: atom_id res chain seq x y z
N MET A 1 -12.50 68.56 -33.13
CA MET A 1 -12.69 68.37 -31.67
C MET A 1 -11.37 67.90 -31.07
N ALA A 2 -10.88 68.55 -30.02
CA ALA A 2 -9.64 68.14 -29.33
C ALA A 2 -9.77 66.71 -28.75
N ARG A 3 -8.65 65.97 -28.69
CA ARG A 3 -8.62 64.59 -28.14
C ARG A 3 -8.99 64.61 -26.66
N ASN A 4 -9.51 63.50 -26.14
CA ASN A 4 -9.93 63.41 -24.74
C ASN A 4 -8.79 63.75 -23.75
N ALA A 5 -7.55 63.40 -24.09
CA ALA A 5 -6.36 63.76 -23.32
C ALA A 5 -6.10 65.27 -23.25
N GLU A 6 -6.41 66.02 -24.32
CA GLU A 6 -6.25 67.48 -24.36
C GLU A 6 -7.38 68.17 -23.59
N LYS A 7 -8.62 67.68 -23.75
CA LYS A 7 -9.77 68.11 -22.95
C LYS A 7 -9.51 67.90 -21.46
N ALA A 8 -8.94 66.76 -21.07
CA ALA A 8 -8.55 66.48 -19.69
C ALA A 8 -7.45 67.41 -19.15
N LYS A 9 -6.58 67.96 -20.02
CA LYS A 9 -5.53 68.92 -19.66
C LYS A 9 -6.02 70.36 -19.64
N ALA A 10 -7.22 70.65 -20.15
CA ALA A 10 -7.80 71.99 -20.17
C ALA A 10 -7.92 72.57 -18.76
N MET A 11 -7.79 73.89 -18.65
CA MET A 11 -7.76 74.62 -17.38
C MET A 11 -9.01 74.35 -16.53
N LEU A 12 -10.18 74.29 -17.16
CA LEU A 12 -11.45 74.01 -16.49
C LEU A 12 -11.48 72.57 -15.93
N SER A 13 -11.02 71.58 -16.68
CA SER A 13 -10.95 70.19 -16.22
C SER A 13 -9.95 70.00 -15.08
N ARG A 14 -8.81 70.71 -15.13
CA ARG A 14 -7.86 70.78 -14.00
C ARG A 14 -8.49 71.44 -12.77
N TRP A 15 -9.22 72.53 -12.95
CA TRP A 15 -9.92 73.23 -11.87
C TRP A 15 -11.03 72.40 -11.23
N TYR A 16 -11.83 71.68 -12.02
CA TYR A 16 -12.85 70.76 -11.49
C TYR A 16 -12.23 69.61 -10.68
N ARG A 17 -11.10 69.06 -11.14
CA ARG A 17 -10.34 68.05 -10.37
C ARG A 17 -9.86 68.64 -9.05
N LEU A 18 -9.20 69.79 -9.10
CA LEU A 18 -8.72 70.50 -7.91
C LEU A 18 -9.86 70.80 -6.92
N LYS A 19 -11.01 71.26 -7.40
CA LYS A 19 -12.19 71.54 -6.55
C LYS A 19 -12.78 70.28 -5.92
N ARG A 20 -12.78 69.16 -6.65
CA ARG A 20 -13.22 67.86 -6.13
C ARG A 20 -12.25 67.34 -5.08
N ASP A 21 -10.95 67.48 -5.34
CA ASP A 21 -9.89 67.06 -4.43
C ASP A 21 -9.95 67.89 -3.14
N ILE A 22 -10.09 69.22 -3.22
CA ILE A 22 -10.30 70.11 -2.06
C ILE A 22 -11.54 69.71 -1.24
N ARG A 23 -12.62 69.24 -1.88
CA ARG A 23 -13.81 68.76 -1.15
C ARG A 23 -13.56 67.42 -0.44
N ASN A 24 -12.66 66.59 -0.97
CA ASN A 24 -12.36 65.26 -0.47
C ASN A 24 -11.16 65.22 0.50
N THR A 25 -10.28 66.23 0.47
CA THR A 25 -9.15 66.38 1.38
C THR A 25 -9.40 67.57 2.31
N THR A 26 -9.53 67.32 3.61
CA THR A 26 -9.67 68.39 4.62
C THR A 26 -8.44 69.29 4.71
N ASP A 27 -7.26 68.83 4.27
CA ASP A 27 -5.98 69.49 4.62
C ASP A 27 -5.02 69.77 3.44
N GLY A 28 -5.50 69.80 2.20
CA GLY A 28 -4.76 70.36 1.05
C GLY A 28 -3.43 69.70 0.68
N LYS A 29 -3.08 68.56 1.28
CA LYS A 29 -1.93 67.73 0.90
C LYS A 29 -2.46 66.50 0.17
N TYR A 30 -1.81 66.13 -0.94
CA TYR A 30 -1.91 64.75 -1.44
C TYR A 30 -1.61 63.85 -0.24
N LYS A 31 -2.55 63.00 0.18
CA LYS A 31 -2.31 62.00 1.22
C LYS A 31 -1.18 61.11 0.70
N SER A 32 0.06 61.45 1.03
CA SER A 32 1.16 60.49 0.98
C SER A 32 0.70 59.38 1.91
N ILE A 33 0.50 58.19 1.37
CA ILE A 33 0.09 57.02 2.14
C ILE A 33 1.03 56.96 3.35
N PRO A 34 0.52 57.16 4.58
CA PRO A 34 1.38 57.16 5.74
C PRO A 34 2.09 55.81 5.82
N LYS A 35 3.32 55.78 6.34
CA LYS A 35 3.96 54.49 6.60
C LYS A 35 3.05 53.68 7.52
N VAL A 36 2.92 52.38 7.28
CA VAL A 36 2.00 51.48 8.00
C VAL A 36 2.03 51.70 9.53
N GLN A 37 3.23 51.91 10.08
CA GLN A 37 3.45 52.10 11.52
C GLN A 37 3.00 53.47 12.07
N GLU A 38 2.88 54.48 11.22
CA GLU A 38 2.48 55.85 11.60
C GLU A 38 0.94 55.99 11.69
N CYS A 39 0.18 55.03 11.16
CA CYS A 39 -1.28 55.06 11.23
C CYS A 39 -1.78 54.72 12.63
N VAL A 40 -2.54 55.66 13.22
CA VAL A 40 -3.17 55.51 14.54
C VAL A 40 -4.67 55.25 14.43
N ASN A 41 -5.31 55.67 13.33
CA ASN A 41 -6.74 55.49 13.11
C ASN A 41 -7.06 54.15 12.45
N LEU A 42 -7.93 53.36 13.07
CA LEU A 42 -8.40 52.07 12.55
C LEU A 42 -9.11 52.22 11.20
N GLN A 43 -9.98 53.22 11.05
CA GLN A 43 -10.78 53.40 9.83
C GLN A 43 -9.90 53.73 8.61
N GLU A 44 -8.84 54.50 8.81
CA GLU A 44 -7.90 54.81 7.74
C GLU A 44 -7.11 53.55 7.34
N CYS A 45 -6.67 52.74 8.30
CA CYS A 45 -5.99 51.47 8.01
C CYS A 45 -6.89 50.52 7.19
N GLU A 46 -8.19 50.45 7.50
CA GLU A 46 -9.14 49.63 6.74
C GLU A 46 -9.35 50.13 5.31
N LEU A 47 -9.42 51.45 5.10
CA LEU A 47 -9.51 52.05 3.76
C LEU A 47 -8.25 51.76 2.94
N GLU A 48 -7.07 51.99 3.51
CA GLU A 48 -5.78 51.69 2.87
C GLU A 48 -5.66 50.20 2.54
N ARG A 49 -6.06 49.30 3.46
CA ARG A 49 -6.14 47.86 3.20
C ARG A 49 -7.01 47.55 1.98
N GLN A 50 -8.18 48.19 1.84
CA GLN A 50 -9.05 48.00 0.69
C GLN A 50 -8.43 48.54 -0.61
N GLU A 51 -7.69 49.65 -0.54
CA GLU A 51 -6.98 50.19 -1.70
C GLU A 51 -5.87 49.27 -2.17
N VAL A 52 -5.03 48.78 -1.25
CA VAL A 52 -3.98 47.80 -1.52
C VAL A 52 -4.58 46.52 -2.11
N LEU A 53 -5.71 46.03 -1.57
CA LEU A 53 -6.40 44.86 -2.11
C LEU A 53 -6.90 45.06 -3.56
N LYS A 54 -7.38 46.26 -3.91
CA LYS A 54 -7.77 46.59 -5.29
C LYS A 54 -6.57 46.58 -6.23
N VAL A 55 -5.39 47.03 -5.76
CA VAL A 55 -4.15 46.96 -6.52
C VAL A 55 -3.74 45.51 -6.77
N VAL A 56 -3.78 44.66 -5.73
CA VAL A 56 -3.51 43.21 -5.87
C VAL A 56 -4.44 42.59 -6.92
N SER A 57 -5.75 42.84 -6.85
CA SER A 57 -6.69 42.31 -7.84
C SER A 57 -6.35 42.72 -9.28
N LYS A 58 -5.94 43.97 -9.51
CA LYS A 58 -5.53 44.43 -10.85
C LYS A 58 -4.28 43.70 -11.35
N LEU A 59 -3.25 43.62 -10.50
CA LEU A 59 -2.00 42.93 -10.85
C LEU A 59 -2.23 41.43 -11.11
N VAL A 60 -3.14 40.81 -10.34
CA VAL A 60 -3.53 39.40 -10.56
C VAL A 60 -4.30 39.24 -11.87
N SER A 61 -5.17 40.18 -12.25
CA SER A 61 -5.79 40.15 -13.59
C SER A 61 -4.77 40.35 -14.70
N ASP A 62 -3.76 41.18 -14.49
CA ASP A 62 -2.70 41.42 -15.48
C ASP A 62 -1.81 40.17 -15.67
N ILE A 63 -1.43 39.48 -14.59
CA ILE A 63 -0.57 38.28 -14.64
C ILE A 63 -1.29 37.04 -15.20
N GLN A 64 -2.63 37.03 -15.20
CA GLN A 64 -3.41 35.97 -15.84
C GLN A 64 -3.25 35.95 -17.37
N ASN A 65 -2.81 37.05 -17.98
CA ASN A 65 -2.55 37.13 -19.41
C ASN A 65 -1.24 36.43 -19.77
N ALA A 66 -1.31 35.15 -20.15
CA ALA A 66 -0.14 34.32 -20.51
C ALA A 66 0.65 34.82 -21.74
N GLY A 67 0.10 35.78 -22.51
CA GLY A 67 0.79 36.41 -23.64
C GLY A 67 1.75 37.54 -23.24
N LEU A 68 1.84 37.90 -21.96
CA LEU A 68 2.90 38.79 -21.47
C LEU A 68 4.23 38.03 -21.54
N GLY A 69 5.27 38.66 -22.09
CA GLY A 69 6.60 38.03 -22.15
C GLY A 69 7.09 37.58 -20.78
N GLU A 70 7.91 36.54 -20.76
CA GLU A 70 8.34 35.83 -19.53
C GLU A 70 8.90 36.77 -18.45
N HIS A 71 9.78 37.71 -18.84
CA HIS A 71 10.37 38.68 -17.92
C HIS A 71 9.32 39.57 -17.26
N ARG A 72 8.30 40.00 -18.01
CA ARG A 72 7.24 40.86 -17.46
C ARG A 72 6.37 40.09 -16.46
N ILE A 73 6.11 38.81 -16.72
CA ILE A 73 5.39 37.94 -15.78
C ILE A 73 6.18 37.80 -14.47
N ARG A 74 7.51 37.64 -14.52
CA ARG A 74 8.36 37.60 -13.32
C ARG A 74 8.31 38.90 -12.52
N GLU A 75 8.46 40.05 -13.19
CA GLU A 75 8.33 41.37 -12.57
C GLU A 75 6.97 41.56 -11.89
N LEU A 76 5.88 41.21 -12.59
CA LEU A 76 4.53 41.29 -12.03
C LEU A 76 4.37 40.37 -10.82
N ASN A 77 4.96 39.17 -10.84
CA ASN A 77 4.91 38.26 -9.70
C ASN A 77 5.65 38.86 -8.48
N ASP A 78 6.79 39.50 -8.69
CA ASP A 78 7.52 40.21 -7.64
C ASP A 78 6.75 41.42 -7.12
N GLU A 79 6.12 42.20 -8.01
CA GLU A 79 5.24 43.32 -7.64
C GLU A 79 4.07 42.83 -6.78
N ILE A 80 3.39 41.74 -7.19
CA ILE A 80 2.29 41.14 -6.41
C ILE A 80 2.79 40.70 -5.03
N ASN A 81 3.92 40.00 -4.94
CA ASN A 81 4.45 39.54 -3.65
C ASN A 81 4.81 40.72 -2.72
N LYS A 82 5.38 41.81 -3.26
CA LYS A 82 5.65 43.04 -2.49
C LYS A 82 4.37 43.66 -1.94
N VAL A 83 3.35 43.84 -2.79
CA VAL A 83 2.06 44.43 -2.38
C VAL A 83 1.34 43.53 -1.38
N ILE A 84 1.45 42.20 -1.49
CA ILE A 84 0.90 41.26 -0.51
C ILE A 84 1.63 41.35 0.84
N GLN A 85 2.96 41.56 0.84
CA GLN A 85 3.70 41.80 2.09
C GLN A 85 3.25 43.10 2.74
N GLU A 86 3.11 44.19 1.98
CA GLU A 86 2.54 45.45 2.47
C GLU A 86 1.13 45.27 3.02
N LEU A 87 0.28 44.48 2.34
CA LEU A 87 -1.05 44.14 2.80
C LEU A 87 -1.02 43.39 4.15
N ARG A 88 -0.09 42.44 4.33
CA ARG A 88 0.10 41.76 5.62
C ARG A 88 0.50 42.73 6.72
N CYS A 89 1.39 43.68 6.43
CA CYS A 89 1.74 44.73 7.40
C CYS A 89 0.52 45.57 7.81
N TRP A 90 -0.36 45.92 6.86
CA TRP A 90 -1.62 46.62 7.18
C TRP A 90 -2.57 45.76 8.01
N GLU A 91 -2.69 44.46 7.73
CA GLU A 91 -3.51 43.54 8.51
C GLU A 91 -2.98 43.34 9.94
N ASP A 92 -1.67 43.23 10.10
CA ASP A 92 -1.02 43.13 11.42
C ASP A 92 -1.21 44.45 12.21
N ARG A 93 -1.11 45.61 11.54
CA ARG A 93 -1.37 46.91 12.18
C ARG A 93 -2.83 47.07 12.62
N ILE A 94 -3.79 46.65 11.81
CA ILE A 94 -5.21 46.67 12.18
C ILE A 94 -5.45 45.82 13.43
N LYS A 95 -4.80 44.66 13.51
CA LYS A 95 -4.86 43.79 14.68
C LYS A 95 -4.26 44.45 15.93
N GLU A 96 -3.11 45.11 15.81
CA GLU A 96 -2.49 45.87 16.91
C GLU A 96 -3.41 46.97 17.46
N LEU A 97 -4.15 47.64 16.57
CA LEU A 97 -5.12 48.68 16.93
C LEU A 97 -6.44 48.12 17.50
N GLY A 98 -6.56 46.79 17.67
CA GLY A 98 -7.75 46.13 18.22
C GLY A 98 -8.85 45.85 17.20
N GLY A 99 -8.53 45.88 15.90
CA GLY A 99 -9.45 45.56 14.82
C GLY A 99 -9.57 44.05 14.52
N PRO A 100 -10.36 43.68 13.49
CA PRO A 100 -10.60 42.28 13.12
C PRO A 100 -9.33 41.56 12.60
N ASP A 101 -9.19 40.28 12.94
CA ASP A 101 -8.12 39.40 12.45
C ASP A 101 -8.30 39.03 10.97
N TYR A 102 -7.92 39.92 10.06
CA TYR A 102 -8.04 39.67 8.61
C TYR A 102 -7.17 38.52 8.11
N ARG A 103 -6.04 38.22 8.77
CA ARG A 103 -5.12 37.13 8.37
C ARG A 103 -5.78 35.75 8.36
N ARG A 104 -6.70 35.50 9.31
CA ARG A 104 -7.48 34.24 9.36
C ARG A 104 -8.53 34.18 8.26
N LEU A 105 -9.14 35.32 7.94
CA LEU A 105 -10.17 35.42 6.90
C LEU A 105 -9.55 35.39 5.49
N SER A 106 -8.37 35.97 5.34
CA SER A 106 -7.70 36.21 4.06
C SER A 106 -6.89 35.02 3.56
N ALA A 107 -6.47 34.10 4.44
CA ALA A 107 -5.82 32.84 4.08
C ALA A 107 -6.62 32.06 3.00
N LYS A 108 -7.95 31.99 3.15
CA LYS A 108 -8.82 31.28 2.20
C LYS A 108 -8.92 31.94 0.82
N ILE A 109 -8.64 33.25 0.71
CA ILE A 109 -8.83 34.00 -0.53
C ILE A 109 -7.57 33.90 -1.41
N TYR A 110 -6.38 33.98 -0.81
CA TYR A 110 -5.11 33.98 -1.55
C TYR A 110 -4.66 32.57 -1.98
N ASP A 111 -4.95 31.54 -1.18
CA ASP A 111 -4.53 30.15 -1.46
C ASP A 111 -5.22 29.58 -2.70
N THR A 112 -6.35 30.14 -3.13
CA THR A 112 -7.04 29.69 -4.34
C THR A 112 -6.32 30.10 -5.64
N GLN A 113 -5.45 31.11 -5.60
CA GLN A 113 -4.83 31.69 -6.79
C GLN A 113 -3.31 31.56 -6.82
N GLY A 114 -2.64 31.58 -5.66
CA GLY A 114 -1.19 31.40 -5.55
C GLY A 114 -0.82 29.97 -5.15
N ILE A 115 0.25 29.42 -5.73
CA ILE A 115 0.88 28.20 -5.19
C ILE A 115 2.16 28.62 -4.48
N GLU A 116 2.34 28.14 -3.25
CA GLU A 116 3.56 28.29 -2.48
C GLU A 116 4.51 27.12 -2.78
N LEU A 117 5.80 27.43 -2.93
CA LEU A 117 6.81 26.39 -3.08
C LEU A 117 7.02 25.69 -1.73
N THR A 118 6.88 24.37 -1.69
CA THR A 118 7.12 23.56 -0.49
C THR A 118 8.52 23.83 0.06
N GLY A 119 8.62 24.26 1.32
CA GLY A 119 9.88 24.52 2.02
C GLY A 119 10.44 25.96 1.90
N LYS A 120 9.85 26.83 1.05
CA LYS A 120 10.17 28.27 1.03
C LYS A 120 8.92 29.08 1.35
N GLU A 121 8.69 29.30 2.64
CA GLU A 121 7.54 30.07 3.10
C GLU A 121 7.65 31.55 2.70
N GLY A 122 6.58 32.10 2.11
CA GLY A 122 6.42 33.55 1.94
C GLY A 122 6.55 34.12 0.52
N TYR A 123 6.96 33.34 -0.47
CA TYR A 123 6.92 33.74 -1.89
C TYR A 123 5.95 32.88 -2.68
N ARG A 124 5.05 33.52 -3.43
CA ARG A 124 3.96 32.87 -4.15
C ARG A 124 4.07 33.09 -5.65
N TYR A 125 3.64 32.09 -6.43
CA TYR A 125 3.50 32.21 -7.88
C TYR A 125 2.02 32.26 -8.27
N PHE A 126 1.63 33.30 -9.01
CA PHE A 126 0.24 33.57 -9.39
C PHE A 126 0.01 33.41 -10.89
N GLY A 127 -1.15 32.88 -11.28
CA GLY A 127 -1.56 32.79 -12.69
C GLY A 127 -0.49 32.18 -13.61
N ALA A 128 -0.17 32.89 -14.70
CA ALA A 128 0.82 32.45 -15.70
C ALA A 128 2.25 32.36 -15.14
N ALA A 129 2.54 32.94 -13.96
CA ALA A 129 3.85 32.80 -13.33
C ALA A 129 4.15 31.36 -12.88
N LYS A 130 3.11 30.51 -12.73
CA LYS A 130 3.26 29.09 -12.41
C LYS A 130 3.82 28.28 -13.59
N ASP A 131 3.56 28.74 -14.80
CA ASP A 131 3.94 28.06 -16.04
C ASP A 131 5.34 28.46 -16.54
N LEU A 132 6.02 29.35 -15.80
CA LEU A 132 7.38 29.78 -16.12
C LEU A 132 8.35 28.57 -16.13
N PRO A 133 9.29 28.50 -17.10
CA PRO A 133 10.31 27.46 -17.11
C PRO A 133 11.14 27.52 -15.81
N GLY A 134 11.38 26.37 -15.19
CA GLY A 134 12.03 26.25 -13.87
C GLY A 134 11.06 26.31 -12.68
N VAL A 135 10.10 27.24 -12.65
CA VAL A 135 9.05 27.24 -11.60
C VAL A 135 8.10 26.06 -11.79
N ARG A 136 7.74 25.81 -13.03
CA ARG A 136 6.93 24.66 -13.44
C ARG A 136 7.56 23.35 -12.97
N GLU A 137 8.84 23.15 -13.24
CA GLU A 137 9.56 21.91 -12.89
C GLU A 137 9.56 21.64 -11.38
N LEU A 138 9.64 22.70 -10.55
CA LEU A 138 9.59 22.58 -9.09
C LEU A 138 8.20 22.19 -8.54
N PHE A 139 7.13 22.50 -9.26
CA PHE A 139 5.77 22.09 -8.89
C PHE A 139 5.40 20.71 -9.44
N PHE A 140 5.94 20.35 -10.60
CA PHE A 140 5.70 19.03 -11.20
C PHE A 140 6.64 17.94 -10.66
N SER A 141 7.74 18.30 -10.00
CA SER A 141 8.50 17.35 -9.18
C SER A 141 7.62 16.94 -8.01
N GLU A 142 6.92 15.80 -8.17
CA GLU A 142 6.15 15.20 -7.09
C GLU A 142 7.03 15.12 -5.84
N PRO A 143 6.49 15.44 -4.65
CA PRO A 143 7.22 15.17 -3.42
C PRO A 143 7.62 13.69 -3.44
N PRO A 144 8.87 13.34 -3.04
CA PRO A 144 9.32 11.96 -3.10
C PRO A 144 8.29 11.08 -2.39
N SER A 145 7.74 10.11 -3.12
CA SER A 145 6.75 9.17 -2.60
C SER A 145 7.23 8.64 -1.25
N GLU A 146 6.32 8.60 -0.26
CA GLU A 146 6.65 8.09 1.07
C GLU A 146 7.45 6.80 0.93
N PRO A 147 8.61 6.68 1.62
CA PRO A 147 9.47 5.53 1.45
C PRO A 147 8.66 4.27 1.75
N LYS A 148 8.48 3.43 0.72
CA LYS A 148 7.82 2.14 0.88
C LYS A 148 8.59 1.37 1.94
N LYS A 149 7.91 1.04 3.04
CA LYS A 149 8.52 0.26 4.12
C LYS A 149 9.17 -0.98 3.54
N SER A 150 10.45 -1.16 3.83
CA SER A 150 11.18 -2.32 3.31
C SER A 150 10.59 -3.60 3.90
N ARG A 151 10.73 -4.73 3.19
CA ARG A 151 10.30 -6.04 3.70
C ARG A 151 10.88 -6.32 5.10
N THR A 152 12.11 -5.87 5.35
CA THR A 152 12.80 -5.94 6.65
C THR A 152 12.12 -5.10 7.74
N GLU A 153 11.62 -3.91 7.41
CA GLU A 153 10.86 -3.06 8.35
C GLU A 153 9.47 -3.63 8.64
N LEU A 154 8.82 -4.27 7.67
CA LEU A 154 7.58 -5.00 7.93
C LEU A 154 7.82 -6.14 8.91
N TYR A 155 8.90 -6.91 8.74
CA TYR A 155 9.23 -8.04 9.61
C TYR A 155 9.55 -7.63 11.06
N LYS A 156 10.11 -6.44 11.28
CA LYS A 156 10.36 -5.94 12.64
C LYS A 156 9.09 -5.77 13.47
N ASN A 157 7.95 -5.55 12.81
CA ASN A 157 6.67 -5.32 13.48
C ASN A 157 5.83 -6.61 13.63
N ILE A 158 6.33 -7.77 13.19
CA ILE A 158 5.64 -9.05 13.36
C ILE A 158 6.03 -9.66 14.70
N SER A 159 5.10 -9.60 15.66
CA SER A 159 5.27 -10.19 16.99
C SER A 159 5.13 -11.72 16.95
N TYR A 160 5.71 -12.41 17.93
CA TYR A 160 5.56 -13.86 18.14
C TYR A 160 4.09 -14.32 18.11
N ASN A 161 3.17 -13.48 18.60
CA ASN A 161 1.73 -13.73 18.59
C ASN A 161 1.14 -13.93 17.18
N TYR A 162 1.75 -13.35 16.14
CA TYR A 162 1.31 -13.56 14.75
C TYR A 162 1.42 -15.05 14.34
N TYR A 163 2.34 -15.80 14.94
CA TYR A 163 2.54 -17.22 14.67
C TYR A 163 1.70 -18.13 15.60
N GLY A 164 0.78 -17.59 16.40
CA GLY A 164 -0.21 -18.38 17.15
C GLY A 164 0.38 -19.22 18.30
N SER A 165 1.62 -18.98 18.71
CA SER A 165 2.27 -19.76 19.77
C SER A 165 1.80 -19.43 21.19
N GLN A 166 0.87 -18.49 21.36
CA GLN A 166 0.17 -18.22 22.62
C GLN A 166 -1.34 -18.41 22.47
N ASN A 167 -1.77 -19.39 21.67
CA ASN A 167 -3.20 -19.74 21.60
C ASN A 167 -3.58 -20.47 22.89
N GLN A 168 -3.93 -19.70 23.92
CA GLN A 168 -4.47 -20.17 25.18
C GLN A 168 -5.73 -21.05 24.96
N GLU A 169 -6.47 -20.75 23.88
CA GLU A 169 -7.60 -21.53 23.37
C GLU A 169 -7.22 -22.97 22.98
N LEU A 170 -6.00 -23.22 22.46
CA LEU A 170 -5.58 -24.58 22.13
C LEU A 170 -5.42 -25.46 23.37
N GLN A 171 -5.01 -24.85 24.47
CA GLN A 171 -4.80 -25.55 25.72
C GLN A 171 -6.13 -25.85 26.42
N GLU A 172 -7.09 -24.93 26.34
CA GLU A 172 -8.46 -25.13 26.81
C GLU A 172 -9.15 -26.26 26.04
N ILE A 173 -9.03 -26.28 24.71
CA ILE A 173 -9.59 -27.36 23.87
C ILE A 173 -8.99 -28.73 24.25
N LEU A 174 -7.68 -28.81 24.51
CA LEU A 174 -7.02 -30.07 24.89
C LEU A 174 -7.52 -30.61 26.24
N GLU A 175 -7.79 -29.71 27.19
CA GLU A 175 -8.35 -30.09 28.49
C GLU A 175 -9.78 -30.60 28.37
N GLU A 176 -10.61 -29.96 27.53
CA GLU A 176 -11.97 -30.40 27.23
C GLU A 176 -12.01 -31.77 26.52
N GLU A 177 -11.15 -31.98 25.51
CA GLU A 177 -11.03 -33.25 24.81
C GLU A 177 -10.68 -34.40 25.76
N LYS A 178 -9.75 -34.15 26.69
CA LYS A 178 -9.34 -35.15 27.69
C LYS A 178 -10.46 -35.51 28.66
N GLU A 179 -11.30 -34.56 29.05
CA GLU A 179 -12.44 -34.84 29.92
C GLU A 179 -13.54 -35.63 29.17
N LEU A 180 -13.80 -35.27 27.91
CA LEU A 180 -14.71 -36.01 27.05
C LEU A 180 -14.23 -37.45 26.81
N GLU A 181 -12.92 -37.64 26.60
CA GLU A 181 -12.31 -38.96 26.44
C GLU A 181 -12.50 -39.81 27.69
N ARG A 182 -12.25 -39.26 28.89
CA ARG A 182 -12.50 -39.95 30.16
C ARG A 182 -13.95 -40.39 30.32
N ILE A 183 -14.90 -39.51 29.99
CA ILE A 183 -16.33 -39.82 30.05
C ILE A 183 -16.70 -40.94 29.07
N ALA A 184 -16.13 -40.91 27.86
CA ALA A 184 -16.35 -41.96 26.86
C ALA A 184 -15.78 -43.31 27.31
N GLN A 185 -14.54 -43.33 27.82
CA GLN A 185 -13.91 -44.53 28.37
C GLN A 185 -14.73 -45.15 29.50
N GLU A 186 -15.25 -44.33 30.42
CA GLU A 186 -16.06 -44.82 31.55
C GLU A 186 -17.40 -45.39 31.08
N LYS A 187 -18.04 -44.77 30.08
CA LYS A 187 -19.27 -45.29 29.47
C LYS A 187 -19.04 -46.63 28.77
N GLU A 188 -17.95 -46.77 28.02
CA GLU A 188 -17.58 -48.02 27.36
C GLU A 188 -17.25 -49.12 28.38
N LEU A 189 -16.52 -48.78 29.45
CA LEU A 189 -16.25 -49.71 30.54
C LEU A 189 -17.54 -50.19 31.20
N GLN A 190 -18.49 -49.29 31.46
CA GLN A 190 -19.80 -49.64 32.02
C GLN A 190 -20.60 -50.56 31.08
N ARG A 191 -20.62 -50.28 29.78
CA ARG A 191 -21.25 -51.15 28.77
C ARG A 191 -20.60 -52.53 28.76
N PHE A 192 -19.27 -52.58 28.76
CA PHE A 192 -18.53 -53.83 28.80
C PHE A 192 -18.86 -54.66 30.05
N ILE A 193 -18.91 -54.03 31.22
CA ILE A 193 -19.30 -54.68 32.49
C ILE A 193 -20.74 -55.19 32.42
N GLN A 194 -21.65 -54.44 31.81
CA GLN A 194 -23.05 -54.82 31.64
C GLN A 194 -23.22 -56.03 30.72
N ASP A 195 -22.49 -56.07 29.60
CA ASP A 195 -22.58 -57.15 28.61
C ASP A 195 -21.82 -58.42 29.07
N ASN A 196 -20.75 -58.24 29.85
CA ASN A 196 -19.87 -59.32 30.31
C ASN A 196 -19.99 -59.58 31.82
N GLN A 197 -21.20 -59.43 32.38
CA GLN A 197 -21.47 -59.62 33.80
C GLN A 197 -20.98 -60.98 34.34
N GLU A 198 -20.98 -62.04 33.54
CA GLU A 198 -20.53 -63.36 34.00
C GLU A 198 -19.01 -63.50 34.10
N LEU A 199 -18.26 -62.79 33.25
CA LEU A 199 -16.80 -62.82 33.22
C LEU A 199 -16.17 -61.89 34.26
N VAL A 200 -16.93 -60.88 34.70
CA VAL A 200 -16.46 -59.83 35.61
C VAL A 200 -16.82 -60.13 37.08
N LYS A 201 -17.61 -61.18 37.34
CA LYS A 201 -18.05 -61.61 38.70
C LYS A 201 -16.92 -61.79 39.72
N ASP A 202 -15.73 -62.18 39.25
CA ASP A 202 -14.59 -62.49 40.11
C ASP A 202 -13.64 -61.30 40.35
N PHE A 203 -13.85 -60.16 39.67
CA PHE A 203 -12.99 -58.97 39.78
C PHE A 203 -13.70 -57.87 40.57
N ASN A 204 -13.07 -57.40 41.65
CA ASN A 204 -13.68 -56.42 42.56
C ASN A 204 -13.16 -54.99 42.35
N THR A 205 -12.00 -54.82 41.68
CA THR A 205 -11.42 -53.49 41.43
C THR A 205 -11.34 -53.13 39.95
N ARG A 206 -11.50 -51.83 39.67
CA ARG A 206 -11.45 -51.24 38.32
C ARG A 206 -10.14 -51.58 37.58
N GLU A 207 -9.03 -51.60 38.30
CA GLU A 207 -7.69 -51.87 37.72
C GLU A 207 -7.54 -53.33 37.27
N GLU A 208 -8.13 -54.29 38.00
CA GLU A 208 -8.12 -55.70 37.63
C GLU A 208 -8.91 -55.94 36.34
N ILE A 209 -10.08 -55.29 36.21
CA ILE A 209 -10.92 -55.36 35.01
C ILE A 209 -10.18 -54.76 33.80
N LEU A 210 -9.54 -53.60 33.97
CA LEU A 210 -8.75 -52.97 32.90
C LEU A 210 -7.54 -53.80 32.48
N ASN A 211 -6.84 -54.43 33.44
CA ASN A 211 -5.72 -55.32 33.15
C ASN A 211 -6.18 -56.58 32.39
N PHE A 212 -7.36 -57.12 32.73
CA PHE A 212 -7.96 -58.23 32.01
C PHE A 212 -8.35 -57.85 30.57
N ILE A 213 -9.00 -56.70 30.39
CA ILE A 213 -9.36 -56.18 29.06
C ILE A 213 -8.09 -56.00 28.21
N LYS A 214 -7.03 -55.42 28.79
CA LYS A 214 -5.75 -55.23 28.11
C LYS A 214 -5.14 -56.55 27.66
N TYR A 215 -5.10 -57.54 28.56
CA TYR A 215 -4.59 -58.88 28.23
C TYR A 215 -5.38 -59.54 27.09
N GLU A 216 -6.70 -59.38 27.07
CA GLU A 216 -7.55 -59.97 26.02
C GLU A 216 -7.41 -59.23 24.68
N ILE A 217 -7.13 -57.93 24.70
CA ILE A 217 -6.79 -57.15 23.49
C ILE A 217 -5.41 -57.57 22.96
N ASP A 218 -4.39 -57.61 23.80
CA ASP A 218 -3.03 -58.01 23.41
C ASP A 218 -3.02 -59.42 22.79
N LYS A 219 -3.79 -60.34 23.36
CA LYS A 219 -3.96 -61.70 22.81
C LYS A 219 -4.63 -61.72 21.44
N ARG A 220 -5.61 -60.85 21.20
CA ARG A 220 -6.29 -60.71 19.89
C ARG A 220 -5.35 -60.08 18.86
N ASP A 221 -4.59 -59.07 19.25
CA ASP A 221 -3.63 -58.40 18.38
C ASP A 221 -2.49 -59.35 17.97
N ASP A 222 -2.01 -60.19 18.88
CA ASP A 222 -1.04 -61.25 18.58
C ASP A 222 -1.58 -62.28 17.57
N VAL A 223 -2.88 -62.59 17.63
CA VAL A 223 -3.54 -63.48 16.65
C VAL A 223 -3.67 -62.79 15.29
N LEU A 224 -4.08 -61.53 15.27
CA LEU A 224 -4.18 -60.73 14.04
C LEU A 224 -2.84 -60.60 13.33
N LYS A 225 -1.78 -60.32 14.10
CA LYS A 225 -0.42 -60.19 13.57
C LYS A 225 0.08 -61.49 12.94
N ARG A 226 -0.18 -62.64 13.56
CA ARG A 226 0.14 -63.95 12.94
C ARG A 226 -0.61 -64.18 11.63
N MET A 227 -1.88 -63.80 11.56
CA MET A 227 -2.66 -63.92 10.32
C MET A 227 -2.17 -62.96 9.22
N GLU A 228 -1.68 -61.78 9.57
CA GLU A 228 -1.07 -60.83 8.61
C GLU A 228 0.28 -61.34 8.10
N GLU A 229 1.12 -61.88 9.00
CA GLU A 229 2.39 -62.51 8.65
C GLU A 229 2.19 -63.73 7.73
N GLU A 230 1.18 -64.57 8.00
CA GLU A 230 0.79 -65.70 7.14
C GLU A 230 0.29 -65.24 5.76
N LYS A 231 -0.49 -64.16 5.70
CA LYS A 231 -0.94 -63.57 4.43
C LYS A 231 0.21 -62.98 3.61
N GLN A 232 1.15 -62.29 4.25
CA GLN A 232 2.35 -61.77 3.59
C GLN A 232 3.21 -62.90 3.04
N GLN A 233 3.47 -63.95 3.83
CA GLN A 233 4.21 -65.12 3.35
C GLN A 233 3.54 -65.81 2.15
N HIS A 234 2.21 -65.89 2.14
CA HIS A 234 1.48 -66.48 1.02
C HIS A 234 1.54 -65.59 -0.23
N SER A 235 1.46 -64.26 -0.08
CA SER A 235 1.60 -63.30 -1.17
C SER A 235 3.00 -63.33 -1.78
N ASP A 236 4.03 -63.32 -0.93
CA ASP A 236 5.44 -63.35 -1.34
C ASP A 236 5.78 -64.66 -2.09
N SER A 237 5.16 -65.78 -1.67
CA SER A 237 5.30 -67.07 -2.35
C SER A 237 4.63 -67.08 -3.73
N GLU A 238 3.45 -66.49 -3.87
CA GLU A 238 2.76 -66.37 -5.16
C GLU A 238 3.52 -65.47 -6.13
N GLU A 239 4.09 -64.36 -5.64
CA GLU A 239 4.90 -63.43 -6.44
C GLU A 239 6.20 -64.11 -6.92
N TYR A 240 6.87 -64.87 -6.05
CA TYR A 240 8.05 -65.65 -6.41
C TYR A 240 7.77 -66.71 -7.49
N GLU A 241 6.63 -67.42 -7.40
CA GLU A 241 6.23 -68.41 -8.41
C GLU A 241 5.94 -67.76 -9.77
N GLN A 242 5.31 -66.58 -9.79
CA GLN A 242 5.06 -65.82 -11.02
C GLN A 242 6.37 -65.35 -11.66
N ASP A 243 7.31 -64.82 -10.89
CA ASP A 243 8.63 -64.41 -11.36
C ASP A 243 9.42 -65.57 -11.98
N GLN A 244 9.39 -66.75 -11.35
CA GLN A 244 10.03 -67.96 -11.88
C GLN A 244 9.38 -68.42 -13.20
N LEU A 245 8.06 -68.34 -13.31
CA LEU A 245 7.33 -68.63 -14.55
C LEU A 245 7.69 -67.64 -15.66
N GLU A 246 7.82 -66.35 -15.35
CA GLU A 246 8.25 -65.34 -16.30
C GLU A 246 9.69 -65.57 -16.78
N GLN A 247 10.61 -65.89 -15.86
CA GLN A 247 12.00 -66.21 -16.22
C GLN A 247 12.07 -67.45 -17.15
N ARG A 248 11.38 -68.54 -16.79
CA ARG A 248 11.26 -69.75 -17.63
C ARG A 248 10.67 -69.44 -19.01
N LYS A 249 9.63 -68.59 -19.06
CA LYS A 249 9.01 -68.13 -20.31
C LYS A 249 10.00 -67.34 -21.17
N GLN A 250 10.76 -66.42 -20.58
CA GLN A 250 11.80 -65.65 -21.27
C GLN A 250 12.94 -66.54 -21.78
N GLU A 251 13.38 -67.52 -21.00
CA GLU A 251 14.40 -68.48 -21.40
C GLU A 251 13.94 -69.34 -22.59
N LEU A 252 12.71 -69.85 -22.55
CA LEU A 252 12.12 -70.58 -23.68
C LEU A 252 12.01 -69.69 -24.92
N ILE A 253 11.58 -68.44 -24.77
CA ILE A 253 11.58 -67.47 -25.88
C ILE A 253 13.02 -67.32 -26.44
N ARG A 254 14.04 -67.17 -25.59
CA ARG A 254 15.44 -67.09 -26.06
C ARG A 254 15.91 -68.36 -26.78
N GLN A 255 15.51 -69.55 -26.31
CA GLN A 255 15.91 -70.83 -26.90
C GLN A 255 15.23 -71.10 -28.25
N TYR A 256 13.94 -70.80 -28.38
CA TYR A 256 13.16 -71.11 -29.58
C TYR A 256 13.05 -69.94 -30.57
N TYR A 257 13.26 -68.70 -30.13
CA TYR A 257 13.18 -67.49 -30.96
C TYR A 257 14.54 -66.97 -31.41
N ALA A 258 15.63 -67.72 -31.22
CA ALA A 258 16.91 -67.45 -31.87
C ALA A 258 16.83 -67.91 -33.34
N PRO A 259 16.61 -67.02 -34.32
CA PRO A 259 16.47 -67.43 -35.71
C PRO A 259 17.86 -67.62 -36.32
N GLU A 260 17.97 -68.68 -37.09
CA GLU A 260 19.13 -69.11 -37.84
C GLU A 260 19.82 -67.94 -38.59
N LYS A 261 21.11 -67.78 -38.31
CA LYS A 261 22.02 -66.91 -39.06
C LYS A 261 22.47 -67.68 -40.30
N ILE A 262 21.76 -67.55 -41.42
CA ILE A 262 22.22 -68.02 -42.75
C ILE A 262 22.29 -66.84 -43.74
N HIS A 263 23.50 -66.63 -44.24
CA HIS A 263 23.95 -65.86 -45.41
C HIS A 263 22.90 -65.25 -46.37
N SER A 264 22.99 -63.93 -46.60
CA SER A 264 23.21 -63.42 -47.96
C SER A 264 23.82 -62.01 -47.95
N GLN A 265 24.82 -61.82 -48.81
CA GLN A 265 25.62 -60.62 -49.03
C GLN A 265 24.76 -59.41 -49.44
N TYR A 266 25.13 -58.19 -49.00
CA TYR A 266 25.64 -57.09 -49.83
C TYR A 266 25.64 -55.77 -49.02
N VAL A 267 26.84 -55.17 -48.90
CA VAL A 267 27.13 -53.71 -48.79
C VAL A 267 26.84 -53.06 -47.41
N THR A 268 27.79 -52.99 -46.46
CA THR A 268 28.80 -51.91 -46.22
C THR A 268 28.24 -50.49 -46.48
N THR A 269 28.10 -49.53 -45.56
CA THR A 269 28.97 -48.99 -44.49
C THR A 269 28.14 -47.95 -43.68
N VAL A 270 28.14 -47.98 -42.34
CA VAL A 270 28.79 -47.00 -41.43
C VAL A 270 27.96 -45.74 -41.09
N GLU A 271 27.85 -45.49 -39.76
CA GLU A 271 27.36 -44.28 -39.04
C GLU A 271 25.83 -44.13 -38.87
N LYS A 272 25.21 -43.85 -37.71
CA LYS A 272 25.60 -43.50 -36.32
C LYS A 272 24.33 -43.63 -35.45
N ASP A 273 24.30 -44.53 -34.47
CA ASP A 273 23.24 -44.58 -33.44
C ASP A 273 23.58 -43.69 -32.23
N ALA A 274 23.61 -42.38 -32.46
CA ALA A 274 23.79 -41.37 -31.39
C ALA A 274 22.48 -40.60 -31.06
N ASP A 275 21.37 -40.90 -31.74
CA ASP A 275 20.18 -40.03 -31.74
C ASP A 275 18.97 -40.57 -30.95
N LEU A 276 19.08 -41.71 -30.24
CA LEU A 276 17.97 -42.23 -29.44
C LEU A 276 17.89 -41.63 -28.03
N GLU A 277 19.00 -41.16 -27.46
CA GLU A 277 19.01 -40.51 -26.13
C GLU A 277 18.60 -39.03 -26.14
N SER A 278 18.68 -38.37 -27.29
CA SER A 278 18.28 -36.96 -27.45
C SER A 278 16.78 -36.80 -27.67
N PHE A 279 16.09 -37.83 -28.16
CA PHE A 279 14.64 -37.79 -28.43
C PHE A 279 13.78 -37.94 -27.17
N ILE A 280 14.23 -38.67 -26.15
CA ILE A 280 13.45 -38.90 -24.92
C ILE A 280 13.51 -37.70 -23.96
N ARG A 281 14.59 -36.90 -23.98
CA ARG A 281 14.75 -35.74 -23.09
C ARG A 281 13.99 -34.47 -23.53
N GLY A 282 13.37 -34.47 -24.71
CA GLY A 282 12.65 -33.30 -25.26
C GLY A 282 11.17 -33.17 -24.87
N ASN A 283 10.54 -34.20 -24.30
CA ASN A 283 9.08 -34.23 -24.08
C ASN A 283 8.64 -34.17 -22.60
N MET A 284 9.52 -33.78 -21.68
CA MET A 284 9.20 -33.55 -20.26
C MET A 284 9.39 -32.08 -19.83
N ALA A 285 9.27 -31.15 -20.78
CA ALA A 285 9.24 -29.72 -20.48
C ALA A 285 8.26 -28.99 -21.40
N LYS A 286 6.97 -29.16 -21.13
CA LYS A 286 5.89 -28.20 -21.37
C LYS A 286 4.70 -28.51 -20.47
#